data_AF-A0A1B2I564-F1
#
_entry.id   AF-A0A1B2I564-F1
#
_cell.length_a   1.000
_cell.length_b   1.000
_cell.length_c   1.000
_cell.angle_alpha   90.00
_cell.angle_beta   90.00
_cell.angle_gamma   90.00
#
_symmetry.space_group_name_H-M   'P 1'
#
loop_
_entity.id
_entity.type
_entity.pdbx_description
1 polymer ?
#
loop_
_entity_poly.entity_id
_entity_poly.type
_entity_poly.pdbx_seq_one_letter_code
_entity_poly.pdbx_strand_id
1 'polypeptide(L)'
;MGLEHSLAERSIKPFVIGRKNWLFSCSPKGAETSAVIYSIIETAKENHLKPYEYLKYILESMPNTAPERYYTLLPWSKEIPCRCKLKEQTDSTAGDNDESCDHASDAGLNDSEN
;
A
#
# COMPACT_ATOMS: atom_id res chain seq x y z
N MET A 1 -4.34 2.83 35.85
CA MET A 1 -5.42 2.67 34.85
C MET A 1 -5.66 4.04 34.24
N GLY A 2 -5.85 4.13 32.92
CA GLY A 2 -5.82 5.42 32.20
C GLY A 2 -5.06 5.40 30.86
N LEU A 3 -4.85 4.23 30.25
CA LEU A 3 -4.26 4.11 28.90
C LEU A 3 -5.33 3.90 27.81
N GLU A 4 -6.58 3.66 28.21
CA GLU A 4 -7.72 3.47 27.30
C GLU A 4 -8.11 4.76 26.56
N HIS A 5 -8.01 5.94 27.20
CA HIS A 5 -8.52 7.20 26.62
C HIS A 5 -7.75 7.66 25.38
N SER A 6 -6.42 7.60 25.43
CA SER A 6 -5.56 8.05 24.32
C SER A 6 -5.62 7.12 23.11
N LEU A 7 -5.77 5.80 23.34
CA LEU A 7 -5.98 4.81 22.28
C LEU A 7 -7.35 4.95 21.62
N ALA A 8 -8.42 5.03 22.41
CA ALA A 8 -9.79 5.21 21.90
C ALA A 8 -9.92 6.53 21.11
N GLU A 9 -9.39 7.63 21.64
CA GLU A 9 -9.36 8.90 20.91
C GLU A 9 -8.53 8.83 19.62
N ARG A 10 -7.37 8.16 19.63
CA ARG A 10 -6.51 8.05 18.43
C ARG A 10 -7.16 7.19 17.35
N SER A 11 -7.93 6.17 17.73
CA SER A 11 -8.76 5.37 16.83
C SER A 11 -9.95 6.16 16.25
N ILE A 12 -10.60 7.00 17.06
CA ILE A 12 -11.75 7.82 16.64
C ILE A 12 -11.35 9.05 15.80
N LYS A 13 -10.16 9.64 16.02
CA LYS A 13 -9.68 10.84 15.29
C LYS A 13 -9.74 10.73 13.75
N PRO A 14 -9.30 9.64 13.07
CA PRO A 14 -9.49 9.52 11.62
C PRO A 14 -10.96 9.47 11.19
N PHE A 15 -11.86 8.84 11.96
CA PHE A 15 -13.31 8.82 11.68
C PHE A 15 -13.92 10.22 11.80
N VAL A 16 -13.53 11.00 12.81
CA VAL A 16 -14.00 12.40 13.01
C VAL A 16 -13.52 13.31 11.88
N ILE A 17 -12.27 13.14 11.42
CA ILE A 17 -11.72 13.88 10.27
C ILE A 17 -12.47 13.49 8.98
N GLY A 18 -12.82 12.21 8.82
CA GLY A 18 -13.66 11.70 7.73
C GLY A 18 -15.03 12.39 7.61
N ARG A 19 -15.66 12.79 8.74
CA ARG A 19 -16.94 13.54 8.70
C ARG A 19 -16.85 14.88 8.00
N LYS A 20 -15.66 15.51 7.94
CA LYS A 20 -15.44 16.76 7.19
C LYS A 20 -15.37 16.50 5.67
N ASN A 21 -15.11 15.25 5.26
CA ASN A 21 -15.11 14.80 3.86
C ASN A 21 -16.46 14.21 3.40
N TRP A 22 -17.36 13.87 4.34
CA TRP A 22 -18.70 13.36 4.02
C TRP A 22 -19.63 14.36 3.31
N LEU A 23 -19.24 15.64 3.22
CA LEU A 23 -19.89 16.66 2.37
C LEU A 23 -20.00 16.26 0.89
N PHE A 24 -19.22 15.28 0.42
CA PHE A 24 -19.27 14.76 -0.95
C PHE A 24 -20.08 13.47 -1.12
N SER A 25 -20.58 12.85 -0.04
CA SER A 25 -21.47 11.68 -0.11
C SER A 25 -22.92 12.08 -0.40
N CYS A 26 -23.15 12.67 -1.58
CA CYS A 26 -24.44 13.24 -1.99
C CYS A 26 -25.57 12.21 -2.19
N SER A 27 -25.29 10.91 -1.98
CA SER A 27 -26.28 9.83 -1.99
C SER A 27 -25.87 8.69 -1.03
N PRO A 28 -26.82 7.86 -0.55
CA PRO A 28 -26.50 6.69 0.28
C PRO A 28 -25.50 5.73 -0.37
N LYS A 29 -25.58 5.55 -1.70
CA LYS A 29 -24.62 4.72 -2.44
C LYS A 29 -23.22 5.32 -2.46
N GLY A 30 -23.11 6.65 -2.53
CA GLY A 30 -21.83 7.36 -2.40
C GLY A 30 -21.20 7.19 -1.01
N ALA A 31 -22.01 7.23 0.04
CA ALA A 31 -21.55 6.96 1.41
C ALA A 31 -21.07 5.51 1.58
N GLU A 32 -21.81 4.53 1.05
CA GLU A 32 -21.42 3.11 1.05
C GLU A 32 -20.09 2.88 0.33
N THR A 33 -19.94 3.37 -0.91
CA THR A 33 -18.68 3.28 -1.67
C THR A 33 -17.53 3.96 -0.94
N SER A 34 -17.77 5.12 -0.30
CA SER A 34 -16.75 5.80 0.51
C SER A 34 -16.31 4.96 1.70
N ALA A 35 -17.26 4.32 2.40
CA ALA A 35 -16.97 3.44 3.52
C ALA A 35 -16.12 2.22 3.09
N VAL A 36 -16.43 1.60 1.94
CA VAL A 36 -15.64 0.50 1.36
C VAL A 36 -14.21 0.95 1.05
N ILE A 37 -14.04 2.12 0.42
CA ILE A 37 -12.70 2.67 0.11
C ILE A 37 -11.91 2.94 1.40
N TYR A 38 -12.54 3.52 2.43
CA TYR A 38 -11.90 3.72 3.74
C TYR A 38 -11.49 2.39 4.39
N SER A 39 -12.33 1.36 4.34
CA SER A 39 -11.98 0.03 4.85
C SER A 39 -10.75 -0.54 4.13
N ILE A 40 -10.69 -0.46 2.79
CA ILE A 40 -9.52 -0.91 2.01
C ILE A 40 -8.25 -0.13 2.41
N ILE A 41 -8.36 1.19 2.61
CA ILE A 41 -7.23 2.05 3.01
C ILE A 41 -6.71 1.66 4.41
N GLU A 42 -7.59 1.43 5.37
CA GLU A 42 -7.18 1.01 6.72
C GLU A 42 -6.56 -0.40 6.70
N THR A 43 -7.17 -1.37 6.02
CA THR A 43 -6.56 -2.71 5.87
C THR A 43 -5.19 -2.64 5.17
N ALA A 44 -5.01 -1.75 4.19
CA ALA A 44 -3.71 -1.54 3.54
C ALA A 44 -2.64 -1.01 4.52
N LYS A 45 -3.02 -0.09 5.41
CA LYS A 45 -2.13 0.45 6.46
C LYS A 45 -1.75 -0.63 7.47
N GLU A 46 -2.71 -1.45 7.90
CA GLU A 46 -2.49 -2.59 8.80
C GLU A 46 -1.57 -3.66 8.20
N ASN A 47 -1.53 -3.79 6.87
CA ASN A 47 -0.64 -4.71 6.14
C ASN A 47 0.67 -4.03 5.66
N HIS A 48 1.04 -2.88 6.23
CA HIS A 48 2.26 -2.14 5.90
C HIS A 48 2.40 -1.77 4.40
N LEU A 49 1.27 -1.50 3.73
CA LEU A 49 1.23 -1.05 2.34
C LEU A 49 1.06 0.48 2.24
N LYS A 50 1.59 1.07 1.18
CA LYS A 50 1.33 2.46 0.78
C LYS A 50 -0.12 2.54 0.26
N PRO A 51 -1.05 3.22 0.94
CA PRO A 51 -2.48 3.05 0.63
C PRO A 51 -2.87 3.55 -0.76
N TYR A 52 -2.24 4.64 -1.23
CA TYR A 52 -2.47 5.18 -2.58
C TYR A 52 -2.02 4.21 -3.69
N GLU A 53 -0.78 3.71 -3.61
CA GLU A 53 -0.24 2.76 -4.60
C GLU A 53 -1.01 1.44 -4.62
N TYR A 54 -1.44 0.96 -3.45
CA TYR A 54 -2.23 -0.26 -3.32
C TYR A 54 -3.66 -0.09 -3.85
N LEU A 55 -4.34 1.01 -3.52
CA LEU A 55 -5.67 1.31 -4.05
C LEU A 55 -5.65 1.47 -5.58
N LYS A 56 -4.64 2.18 -6.12
CA LYS A 56 -4.40 2.28 -7.55
C LYS A 56 -4.20 0.91 -8.19
N TYR A 57 -3.33 0.08 -7.61
CA TYR A 57 -3.07 -1.28 -8.09
C TYR A 57 -4.35 -2.15 -8.12
N ILE A 58 -5.19 -2.11 -7.07
CA ILE A 58 -6.46 -2.83 -7.07
C ILE A 58 -7.36 -2.35 -8.21
N LEU A 59 -7.57 -1.04 -8.33
CA LEU A 59 -8.50 -0.47 -9.32
C LEU A 59 -8.06 -0.72 -10.77
N GLU A 60 -6.75 -0.76 -11.04
CA GLU A 60 -6.19 -1.10 -12.35
C GLU A 60 -6.25 -2.62 -12.64
N SER A 61 -6.05 -3.47 -11.62
CA SER A 61 -5.94 -4.92 -11.79
C SER A 61 -7.29 -5.63 -11.75
N MET A 62 -8.23 -5.17 -10.93
CA MET A 62 -9.55 -5.77 -10.71
C MET A 62 -10.35 -6.05 -12.00
N PRO A 63 -10.51 -5.10 -12.97
CA PRO A 63 -11.27 -5.39 -14.19
C PRO A 63 -10.59 -6.42 -15.11
N ASN A 64 -9.29 -6.66 -14.93
CA ASN A 64 -8.49 -7.59 -15.72
C ASN A 64 -8.26 -8.93 -15.00
N THR A 65 -8.80 -9.10 -13.79
CA THR A 65 -8.57 -10.26 -12.93
C THR A 65 -9.85 -11.09 -12.82
N ALA A 66 -9.77 -12.38 -13.13
CA ALA A 66 -10.90 -13.29 -12.96
C ALA A 66 -11.29 -13.42 -11.46
N PRO A 67 -12.58 -13.57 -11.10
CA PRO A 67 -13.03 -13.58 -9.70
C PRO A 67 -12.32 -14.60 -8.82
N GLU A 68 -11.96 -15.75 -9.39
CA GLU A 68 -11.23 -16.83 -8.73
C GLU A 68 -9.85 -16.37 -8.26
N ARG A 69 -9.24 -15.38 -8.92
CA ARG A 69 -7.92 -14.82 -8.59
C ARG A 69 -7.96 -13.61 -7.66
N TYR A 70 -9.11 -13.16 -7.16
CA TYR A 70 -9.14 -12.00 -6.26
C TYR A 70 -8.32 -12.17 -4.98
N TYR A 71 -8.03 -13.42 -4.56
CA TYR A 71 -7.11 -13.68 -3.44
C TYR A 71 -5.70 -13.13 -3.67
N THR A 72 -5.25 -12.97 -4.93
CA THR A 72 -3.92 -12.43 -5.26
C THR A 72 -3.82 -10.93 -5.06
N LEU A 73 -4.96 -10.23 -5.06
CA LEU A 73 -5.07 -8.79 -4.86
C LEU A 73 -5.21 -8.40 -3.38
N LEU A 74 -5.47 -9.36 -2.48
CA LEU A 74 -5.64 -9.12 -1.04
C LEU A 74 -4.35 -8.63 -0.37
N PRO A 75 -4.42 -7.83 0.71
CA PRO A 75 -3.26 -7.05 1.18
C PRO A 75 -2.15 -7.88 1.85
N TRP A 76 -2.42 -9.14 2.19
CA TRP A 76 -1.45 -10.13 2.67
C TRP A 76 -0.90 -11.05 1.55
N SER A 77 -1.29 -10.83 0.29
CA SER A 77 -0.85 -11.62 -0.85
C SER A 77 0.64 -11.42 -1.14
N LYS A 78 1.32 -12.52 -1.53
CA LYS A 78 2.72 -12.47 -1.97
C LYS A 78 2.88 -11.85 -3.37
N GLU A 79 1.82 -11.81 -4.17
CA GLU A 79 1.80 -11.27 -5.54
C GLU A 79 1.75 -9.74 -5.59
N ILE A 80 1.61 -9.04 -4.45
CA ILE A 80 1.56 -7.58 -4.39
C ILE A 80 2.89 -6.95 -4.86
N PRO A 81 2.88 -6.03 -5.84
CA PRO A 81 4.08 -5.36 -6.32
C PRO A 81 4.87 -4.63 -5.22
N CYS A 82 6.19 -4.71 -5.27
CA CYS A 82 7.08 -4.05 -4.30
C CYS A 82 6.87 -2.54 -4.19
N ARG A 83 6.39 -1.87 -5.25
CA ARG A 83 6.03 -0.43 -5.21
C ARG A 83 4.94 -0.13 -4.17
N CYS A 84 4.01 -1.05 -3.93
CA CYS A 84 2.91 -0.92 -2.99
C CYS A 84 3.33 -1.16 -1.54
N LYS A 85 4.47 -1.80 -1.27
CA LYS A 85 4.97 -2.07 0.08
C LYS A 85 5.62 -0.82 0.67
N LEU A 86 5.40 -0.57 1.96
CA LEU A 86 6.19 0.41 2.71
C LEU A 86 7.60 -0.19 2.93
N LYS A 87 8.66 0.63 2.89
CA LYS A 87 9.96 0.19 3.39
C LYS A 87 9.86 0.10 4.90
N GLU A 88 10.19 -1.05 5.50
CA GLU A 88 10.28 -1.14 6.95
C GLU A 88 11.30 -0.11 7.45
N GLN A 89 10.87 0.69 8.43
CA GLN A 89 11.78 1.52 9.20
C GLN A 89 12.43 0.58 10.22
N THR A 90 13.60 0.04 9.88
CA THR A 90 14.49 -0.52 10.89
C THR A 90 14.88 0.61 11.83
N ASP A 91 14.37 0.56 13.05
CA ASP A 91 14.68 1.53 14.09
C ASP A 91 16.20 1.56 14.34
N SER A 92 16.73 2.74 14.64
CA SER A 92 18.16 3.00 14.47
C SER A 92 19.05 2.37 15.54
N THR A 93 19.71 1.26 15.21
CA THR A 93 21.03 0.91 15.78
C THR A 93 21.99 0.57 14.65
N ALA A 94 23.16 1.20 14.68
CA ALA A 94 24.12 1.18 13.58
C ALA A 94 24.68 -0.23 13.28
N GLY A 95 24.94 -0.47 12.01
CA GLY A 95 25.56 -1.68 11.49
C GLY A 95 25.60 -1.59 9.97
N ASP A 96 26.78 -1.31 9.44
CA ASP A 96 27.05 -1.21 8.01
C ASP A 96 26.64 -2.50 7.27
N ASN A 97 26.17 -2.35 6.03
CA ASN A 97 26.92 -2.83 4.87
C ASN A 97 26.21 -2.43 3.57
N ASP A 98 27.02 -1.91 2.66
CA ASP A 98 26.67 -1.64 1.27
C ASP A 98 26.41 -2.97 0.55
N GLU A 99 25.30 -3.06 -0.19
CA GLU A 99 25.24 -3.95 -1.35
C GLU A 99 24.59 -3.17 -2.51
N SER A 100 25.40 -2.28 -3.09
CA SER A 100 25.24 -1.86 -4.48
C SER A 100 25.10 -3.10 -5.35
N CYS A 101 23.95 -3.26 -6.01
CA CYS A 101 23.79 -4.26 -7.06
C CYS A 101 24.55 -3.80 -8.31
N ASP A 102 25.88 -3.82 -8.24
CA ASP A 102 26.78 -3.55 -9.35
C ASP A 102 26.43 -4.49 -10.51
N HIS A 103 25.76 -3.94 -11.51
CA HIS A 103 25.57 -4.62 -12.79
C HIS A 103 26.90 -4.57 -13.52
N ALA A 104 27.76 -5.54 -13.19
CA ALA A 104 28.92 -5.88 -13.99
C ALA A 104 28.43 -6.34 -15.39
N SER A 105 28.41 -5.39 -16.32
CA SER A 105 28.34 -5.64 -17.76
C SER A 105 29.43 -4.78 -18.38
N ASP A 106 30.64 -5.32 -18.30
CA ASP A 106 31.84 -4.76 -18.91
C ASP A 106 31.63 -4.59 -20.43
N ALA A 107 32.16 -3.50 -20.97
CA ALA A 107 31.94 -3.11 -22.36
C ALA A 107 33.24 -3.11 -23.17
N GLY A 108 33.37 -4.07 -24.08
CA GLY A 108 34.27 -4.05 -25.25
C GLY A 108 33.65 -4.89 -26.37
N LEU A 109 33.55 -4.45 -27.64
CA LEU A 109 34.64 -4.01 -28.55
C LEU A 109 35.71 -5.13 -28.65
N ASN A 110 36.17 -5.66 -29.80
CA ASN A 110 36.01 -5.37 -31.24
C ASN A 110 36.61 -6.59 -32.04
N ASP A 111 36.41 -6.89 -33.34
CA ASP A 111 35.58 -6.35 -34.43
C ASP A 111 35.47 -7.37 -35.60
N SER A 112 34.73 -7.03 -36.68
CA SER A 112 34.89 -7.47 -38.10
C SER A 112 34.89 -8.96 -38.54
N GLU A 113 34.35 -9.16 -39.75
CA GLU A 113 34.67 -10.21 -40.76
C GLU A 113 34.54 -11.71 -40.40
N ASN A 114 33.40 -12.31 -40.78
CA ASN A 114 33.31 -13.23 -41.94
C ASN A 114 31.85 -13.65 -42.21
#